data_AF-A0A3S2P949-F1
#
_entry.id   AF-A0A3S2P949-F1
#
_cell.length_a   1.000
_cell.length_b   1.000
_cell.length_c   1.000
_cell.angle_alpha   90.00
_cell.angle_beta   90.00
_cell.angle_gamma   90.00
#
_symmetry.space_group_name_H-M   'P 1'
#
loop_
_entity.id
_entity.type
_entity.pdbx_description
1 polymer ?
#
loop_
_entity_poly.entity_id
_entity_poly.type
_entity_poly.pdbx_seq_one_letter_code
_entity_poly.pdbx_strand_id
1 'polypeptide(L)'
;MVKNDNEDQHFAGTLFRFPLRNETSEISDNLYDSGKVVELFDSFIADAELSLLFLKTVRSVSLVHISRDGTMKTRLEVKASSPEVPLKSENDSDLEGLTRFKQITLKSEVCKETQWLLTTCTMKKGIMEDLDVLAEKLSFVPRVDLAFPCSEERYSEGRLSCFLPLPNNESNKTGLPVHVNACFGLTDNRRHIKWQEEDQKHDKHAMWNELLVNKVLPKAFVVMIQDASKLCQESRLPVSSVYRLWPDISHMQHKEKWLEVAQDVFDQLFRQNAAVLSLAKDERWFIPLSDAIIPSNGLVSTDIVNAVERTLVSYGENLVTVSANVMTAIMSSSHTTPKQVSPGFLRGVLLRNGLQRIAKEDKLCVLEFVLSDGNYKELQGLQLLPLSDGSFRSFTNREEDTALIDSKEFPRTLLPCCKHLFISNDLSSTCRTYLKNLASRNLFKVIILDAACVVKYTRRMDSSVLEVS
;
A
#
# COMPACT_ATOMS: atom_id res chain seq x y z
N MET A 1 -30.71 44.99 58.82
CA MET A 1 -29.50 44.27 58.40
C MET A 1 -29.81 43.58 57.08
N VAL A 2 -29.56 44.26 55.97
CA VAL A 2 -29.60 43.66 54.63
C VAL A 2 -28.27 42.94 54.47
N LYS A 3 -28.31 41.61 54.35
CA LYS A 3 -27.12 40.84 53.98
C LYS A 3 -26.76 41.23 52.54
N ASN A 4 -25.57 41.81 52.39
CA ASN A 4 -24.91 41.93 51.10
C ASN A 4 -24.53 40.52 50.62
N ASP A 5 -25.36 39.89 49.81
CA ASP A 5 -24.95 38.75 48.99
C ASP A 5 -24.27 39.33 47.74
N ASN A 6 -22.97 39.60 47.84
CA ASN A 6 -22.16 40.14 46.75
C ASN A 6 -20.93 39.26 46.47
N GLU A 7 -21.09 37.93 46.56
CA GLU A 7 -19.98 36.97 46.37
C GLU A 7 -20.05 36.11 45.09
N ASP A 8 -21.08 36.20 44.23
CA ASP A 8 -21.22 35.26 43.09
C ASP A 8 -21.38 35.91 41.70
N GLN A 9 -20.54 36.89 41.32
CA GLN A 9 -20.49 37.41 39.94
C GLN A 9 -19.25 36.96 39.15
N HIS A 10 -18.80 35.72 39.35
CA HIS A 10 -17.70 35.15 38.55
C HIS A 10 -18.19 34.00 37.67
N PHE A 11 -18.15 34.19 36.34
CA PHE A 11 -18.38 33.11 35.38
C PHE A 11 -17.06 32.39 35.08
N ALA A 12 -16.92 31.14 35.53
CA ALA A 12 -15.73 30.33 35.31
C ALA A 12 -15.64 29.78 33.88
N GLY A 13 -15.50 30.68 32.91
CA GLY A 13 -15.38 30.34 31.50
C GLY A 13 -15.38 31.56 30.60
N THR A 14 -15.46 31.33 29.29
CA THR A 14 -15.55 32.39 28.29
C THR A 14 -16.83 32.22 27.50
N LEU A 15 -17.68 33.24 27.49
CA LEU A 15 -18.91 33.28 26.71
C LEU A 15 -18.87 34.44 25.73
N PHE A 16 -19.12 34.14 24.46
CA PHE A 16 -19.32 35.14 23.43
C PHE A 16 -20.80 35.19 23.05
N ARG A 17 -21.37 36.40 23.03
CA ARG A 17 -22.70 36.65 22.50
C ARG A 17 -22.56 37.52 21.26
N PHE A 18 -22.94 37.00 20.11
CA PHE A 18 -22.98 37.74 18.85
C PHE A 18 -24.44 38.00 18.47
N PRO A 19 -25.02 39.18 18.79
CA PRO A 19 -26.35 39.55 18.32
C PRO A 19 -26.38 39.53 16.79
N LEU A 20 -27.37 38.85 16.21
CA LEU A 20 -27.51 38.79 14.75
C LEU A 20 -27.90 40.16 14.22
N ARG A 21 -27.23 40.57 13.14
CA ARG A 21 -27.51 41.85 12.47
C ARG A 21 -28.87 41.78 11.77
N ASN A 22 -29.81 42.62 12.20
CA ASN A 22 -31.13 42.77 11.61
C ASN A 22 -31.27 44.02 10.71
N GLU A 23 -30.34 44.96 10.80
CA GLU A 23 -30.29 46.21 10.02
C GLU A 23 -28.89 46.47 9.48
N THR A 24 -28.78 47.13 8.33
CA THR A 24 -27.48 47.46 7.71
C THR A 24 -26.71 48.46 8.58
N SER A 25 -25.39 48.32 8.62
CA SER A 25 -24.51 49.21 9.40
C SER A 25 -23.39 49.75 8.52
N GLU A 26 -22.69 50.80 8.99
CA GLU A 26 -21.49 51.32 8.32
C GLU A 26 -20.39 50.25 8.16
N ILE A 27 -20.35 49.23 9.03
CA ILE A 27 -19.37 48.15 8.99
C ILE A 27 -19.73 47.09 7.93
N SER A 28 -21.02 46.78 7.77
CA SER A 28 -21.50 45.77 6.83
C SER A 28 -23.01 45.82 6.67
N ASP A 29 -23.45 45.53 5.44
CA ASP A 29 -24.82 45.39 4.98
C ASP A 29 -25.35 43.94 5.07
N ASN A 30 -24.51 42.96 5.45
CA ASN A 30 -24.90 41.56 5.52
C ASN A 30 -25.76 41.26 6.76
N LEU A 31 -27.06 41.09 6.55
CA LEU A 31 -28.04 40.73 7.58
C LEU A 31 -28.03 39.22 7.87
N TYR A 32 -28.27 38.82 9.12
CA TYR A 32 -28.35 37.42 9.54
C TYR A 32 -29.74 37.09 10.10
N ASP A 33 -30.39 36.10 9.51
CA ASP A 33 -31.61 35.48 10.03
C ASP A 33 -31.34 34.05 10.53
N SER A 34 -32.38 33.37 11.02
CA SER A 34 -32.25 31.99 11.47
C SER A 34 -31.82 31.03 10.35
N GLY A 35 -32.20 31.31 9.09
CA GLY A 35 -31.83 30.49 7.95
C GLY A 35 -30.33 30.53 7.68
N LYS A 36 -29.75 31.74 7.61
CA LYS A 36 -28.30 31.95 7.43
C LYS A 36 -27.45 31.36 8.55
N VAL A 37 -27.95 31.35 9.80
CA VAL A 37 -27.26 30.68 10.92
C VAL A 37 -27.30 29.16 10.76
N VAL A 38 -28.42 28.61 10.30
CA VAL A 38 -28.53 27.17 9.98
C VAL A 38 -27.57 26.80 8.85
N GLU A 39 -27.49 27.59 7.77
CA GLU A 39 -26.51 27.37 6.69
C GLU A 39 -25.06 27.39 7.20
N LEU A 40 -24.73 28.31 8.11
CA LEU A 40 -23.42 28.35 8.76
C LEU A 40 -23.14 27.05 9.54
N PHE A 41 -24.12 26.56 10.29
CA PHE A 41 -24.00 25.30 11.02
C PHE A 41 -23.88 24.10 10.08
N ASP A 42 -24.65 24.06 9.00
CA ASP A 42 -24.59 22.98 8.01
C ASP A 42 -23.21 22.96 7.33
N SER A 43 -22.63 24.14 7.05
CA SER A 43 -21.26 24.25 6.55
C SER A 43 -20.22 23.70 7.53
N PHE A 44 -20.39 23.94 8.84
CA PHE A 44 -19.51 23.37 9.86
C PHE A 44 -19.71 21.87 10.01
N ILE A 45 -20.96 21.39 9.97
CA ILE A 45 -21.32 19.97 10.09
C ILE A 45 -20.62 19.16 9.00
N ALA A 46 -20.50 19.69 7.78
CA ALA A 46 -19.79 19.03 6.68
C ALA A 46 -18.30 18.74 6.98
N ASP A 47 -17.66 19.59 7.78
CA ASP A 47 -16.23 19.49 8.13
C ASP A 47 -15.99 19.05 9.59
N ALA A 48 -17.07 18.74 10.32
CA ALA A 48 -17.06 18.51 11.75
C ALA A 48 -16.16 17.34 12.16
N GLU A 49 -16.09 16.29 11.35
CA GLU A 49 -15.20 15.15 11.56
C GLU A 49 -13.72 15.55 11.56
N LEU A 50 -13.32 16.47 10.67
CA LEU A 50 -11.94 16.95 10.57
C LEU A 50 -11.62 18.06 11.59
N SER A 51 -12.65 18.75 12.11
CA SER A 51 -12.48 19.93 12.98
C SER A 51 -11.65 19.68 14.25
N LEU A 52 -11.74 18.47 14.81
CA LEU A 52 -10.99 18.08 16.02
C LEU A 52 -9.74 17.27 15.71
N LEU A 53 -9.47 16.94 14.44
CA LEU A 53 -8.47 15.95 14.04
C LEU A 53 -7.05 16.36 14.47
N PHE A 54 -6.68 17.62 14.25
CA PHE A 54 -5.35 18.15 14.59
C PHE A 54 -5.31 18.99 15.88
N LEU A 55 -6.46 19.21 16.52
CA LEU A 55 -6.52 19.93 17.78
C LEU A 55 -6.01 19.07 18.95
N LYS A 56 -5.25 19.69 19.86
CA LYS A 56 -4.61 19.03 21.00
C LYS A 56 -5.38 19.20 22.31
N THR A 57 -5.96 20.38 22.51
CA THR A 57 -6.61 20.77 23.77
C THR A 57 -8.13 20.66 23.68
N VAL A 58 -8.73 21.15 22.58
CA VAL A 58 -10.17 21.04 22.36
C VAL A 58 -10.51 19.60 22.01
N ARG A 59 -11.31 18.94 22.86
CA ARG A 59 -11.70 17.53 22.72
C ARG A 59 -13.17 17.32 22.41
N SER A 60 -14.00 18.36 22.54
CA SER A 60 -15.41 18.26 22.21
C SER A 60 -15.94 19.60 21.71
N VAL A 61 -16.79 19.54 20.69
CA VAL A 61 -17.56 20.67 20.15
C VAL A 61 -19.00 20.22 20.00
N SER A 62 -19.93 21.04 20.48
CA SER A 62 -21.36 20.78 20.39
C SER A 62 -22.08 21.98 19.78
N LEU A 63 -23.00 21.70 18.85
CA LEU A 63 -23.91 22.66 18.27
C LEU A 63 -25.30 22.44 18.84
N VAL A 64 -25.82 23.45 19.53
CA VAL A 64 -27.12 23.39 20.22
C VAL A 64 -27.99 24.54 19.71
N HIS A 65 -29.24 24.22 19.37
CA HIS A 65 -30.27 25.19 19.04
C HIS A 65 -31.20 25.37 20.24
N ILE A 66 -31.39 26.61 20.68
CA ILE A 66 -32.29 26.98 21.79
C ILE A 66 -33.51 27.68 21.19
N SER A 67 -34.67 27.04 21.31
CA SER A 67 -35.94 27.56 20.83
C SER A 67 -36.48 28.70 21.71
N ARG A 68 -37.49 29.45 21.21
CA ARG A 68 -38.08 30.58 21.94
C ARG A 68 -38.76 30.20 23.27
N ASP A 69 -39.18 28.95 23.39
CA ASP A 69 -39.73 28.34 24.60
C ASP A 69 -38.65 27.87 25.60
N GLY A 70 -37.36 28.03 25.25
CA GLY A 70 -36.22 27.57 26.05
C GLY A 70 -35.81 26.12 25.77
N THR A 71 -36.48 25.40 24.88
CA THR A 71 -36.15 24.01 24.56
C THR A 71 -34.80 23.93 23.84
N MET A 72 -33.87 23.12 24.37
CA MET A 72 -32.55 22.90 23.78
C MET A 72 -32.55 21.64 22.91
N LYS A 73 -32.11 21.75 21.66
CA LYS A 73 -31.92 20.64 20.73
C LYS A 73 -30.47 20.59 20.28
N THR A 74 -29.75 19.52 20.61
CA THR A 74 -28.41 19.25 20.08
C THR A 74 -28.53 18.85 18.61
N ARG A 75 -27.85 19.59 17.73
CA ARG A 75 -27.75 19.28 16.29
C ARG A 75 -26.57 18.38 15.97
N LEU A 76 -25.46 18.62 16.67
CA LEU A 76 -24.21 17.89 16.46
C LEU A 76 -23.40 17.88 17.76
N GLU A 77 -22.79 16.75 18.07
CA GLU A 77 -21.70 16.65 19.05
C GLU A 77 -20.54 15.91 18.40
N VAL A 78 -19.35 16.52 18.41
CA VAL A 78 -18.11 15.88 17.99
C VAL A 78 -17.24 15.71 19.22
N LYS A 79 -16.65 14.53 19.38
CA LYS A 79 -15.70 14.21 20.45
C LYS A 79 -14.44 13.58 19.87
N ALA A 80 -13.31 13.95 20.42
CA ALA A 80 -12.01 13.37 20.11
C ALA A 80 -11.44 12.66 21.34
N SER A 81 -11.02 11.41 21.16
CA SER A 81 -10.31 10.65 22.19
C SER A 81 -9.02 10.05 21.61
N SER A 82 -8.06 9.76 22.48
CA SER A 82 -6.80 9.10 22.12
C SER A 82 -6.66 7.89 23.04
N PRO A 83 -7.10 6.70 22.61
CA PRO A 83 -7.23 5.53 23.48
C PRO A 83 -5.90 4.93 23.91
N GLU A 84 -4.80 5.22 23.20
CA GLU A 84 -3.54 4.47 23.33
C GLU A 84 -2.31 5.38 23.54
N VAL A 85 -1.26 4.76 24.10
CA VAL A 85 0.05 5.41 24.26
C VAL A 85 0.66 5.63 22.87
N PRO A 86 1.16 6.84 22.58
CA PRO A 86 1.79 7.11 21.30
C PRO A 86 3.05 6.26 21.08
N LEU A 87 3.22 5.77 19.86
CA LEU A 87 4.48 5.24 19.38
C LEU A 87 5.43 6.40 19.12
N LYS A 88 6.57 6.40 19.80
CA LYS A 88 7.68 7.30 19.45
C LYS A 88 8.41 6.68 18.27
N SER A 89 8.63 7.46 17.22
CA SER A 89 9.46 6.99 16.11
C SER A 89 10.86 6.67 16.66
N GLU A 90 11.47 5.59 16.18
CA GLU A 90 12.89 5.35 16.46
C GLU A 90 13.70 6.53 15.93
N ASN A 91 14.78 6.87 16.65
CA ASN A 91 15.55 8.12 16.47
C ASN A 91 15.97 8.37 15.01
N ASP A 92 15.11 9.03 14.24
CA ASP A 92 15.53 9.77 13.05
C ASP A 92 16.48 10.88 13.53
N SER A 93 17.66 10.98 12.92
CA SER A 93 18.65 12.00 13.29
C SER A 93 18.06 13.41 13.18
N ASP A 94 17.11 13.60 12.26
CA ASP A 94 16.66 14.90 11.80
C ASP A 94 15.30 15.29 12.38
N LEU A 95 14.46 14.30 12.70
CA LEU A 95 13.04 14.49 12.99
C LEU A 95 12.66 13.88 14.35
N GLU A 96 11.75 14.53 15.07
CA GLU A 96 11.05 13.96 16.22
C GLU A 96 9.63 13.56 15.81
N GLY A 97 9.40 12.26 15.64
CA GLY A 97 8.13 11.69 15.21
C GLY A 97 7.33 11.07 16.36
N LEU A 98 6.01 11.23 16.31
CA LEU A 98 5.08 10.66 17.27
C LEU A 98 3.80 10.21 16.58
N THR A 99 3.56 8.91 16.55
CA THR A 99 2.39 8.30 15.91
C THR A 99 1.41 7.79 16.95
N ARG A 100 0.11 8.05 16.76
CA ARG A 100 -0.95 7.60 17.68
C ARG A 100 -2.26 7.37 16.96
N PHE A 101 -3.12 6.54 17.54
CA PHE A 101 -4.52 6.50 17.14
C PHE A 101 -5.32 7.63 17.78
N LYS A 102 -6.24 8.19 17.00
CA LYS A 102 -7.21 9.19 17.45
C LYS A 102 -8.59 8.80 16.97
N GLN A 103 -9.52 8.65 17.90
CA GLN A 103 -10.91 8.36 17.58
C GLN A 103 -11.69 9.66 17.51
N ILE A 104 -12.43 9.85 16.43
CA ILE A 104 -13.41 10.92 16.29
C ILE A 104 -14.81 10.29 16.30
N THR A 105 -15.62 10.68 17.29
CA THR A 105 -17.02 10.29 17.40
C THR A 105 -17.88 11.48 17.04
N LEU A 106 -18.70 11.34 16.01
CA LEU A 106 -19.66 12.34 15.54
C LEU A 106 -21.07 11.83 15.83
N LYS A 107 -21.80 12.57 16.68
CA LYS A 107 -23.18 12.28 17.05
C LYS A 107 -24.10 13.33 16.46
N SER A 108 -24.88 12.93 15.46
CA SER A 108 -26.02 13.68 14.93
C SER A 108 -27.27 12.81 15.03
N GLU A 109 -28.11 12.75 13.99
CA GLU A 109 -29.16 11.72 13.85
C GLU A 109 -28.57 10.31 13.78
N VAL A 110 -27.32 10.20 13.28
CA VAL A 110 -26.55 8.96 13.23
C VAL A 110 -25.26 9.15 14.03
N CYS A 111 -24.81 8.08 14.71
CA CYS A 111 -23.50 8.06 15.33
C CYS A 111 -22.49 7.48 14.34
N LYS A 112 -21.50 8.29 13.93
CA LYS A 112 -20.35 7.86 13.13
C LYS A 112 -19.11 7.87 14.02
N GLU A 113 -18.32 6.80 13.93
CA GLU A 113 -17.04 6.70 14.61
C GLU A 113 -15.95 6.39 13.60
N THR A 114 -14.88 7.19 13.62
CA THR A 114 -13.76 7.06 12.69
C THR A 114 -12.47 7.01 13.48
N GLN A 115 -11.65 6.00 13.18
CA GLN A 115 -10.32 5.84 13.75
C GLN A 115 -9.28 6.39 12.79
N TRP A 116 -8.44 7.30 13.29
CA TRP A 116 -7.38 7.95 12.54
C TRP A 116 -6.01 7.55 13.07
N LEU A 117 -5.07 7.26 12.18
CA LEU A 117 -3.64 7.21 12.50
C LEU A 117 -3.05 8.60 12.31
N LEU A 118 -2.65 9.24 13.41
CA LEU A 118 -2.09 10.58 13.45
C LEU A 118 -0.58 10.50 13.71
N THR A 119 0.22 10.98 12.77
CA THR A 119 1.68 11.10 12.90
C THR A 119 2.06 12.57 12.95
N THR A 120 2.58 13.01 14.09
CA THR A 120 3.13 14.35 14.31
C THR A 120 4.63 14.30 14.22
N CYS A 121 5.22 15.12 13.35
CA CYS A 121 6.65 15.22 13.17
C CYS A 121 7.13 16.66 13.33
N THR A 122 8.19 16.86 14.11
CA THR A 122 8.85 18.17 14.26
C THR A 122 10.30 18.06 13.82
N MET A 123 10.74 18.96 12.93
CA MET A 123 12.15 19.05 12.54
C MET A 123 12.99 19.55 13.72
N LYS A 124 14.10 18.87 14.01
CA LYS A 124 15.04 19.27 15.06
C LYS A 124 15.80 20.54 14.65
N LYS A 125 16.06 21.41 15.63
CA LYS A 125 16.86 22.62 15.43
C LYS A 125 18.30 22.25 15.05
N GLY A 126 18.88 22.97 14.10
CA GLY A 126 20.26 22.80 13.61
C GLY A 126 20.39 21.87 12.40
N ILE A 127 19.31 21.22 11.97
CA ILE A 127 19.30 20.37 10.77
C ILE A 127 19.21 21.20 9.49
N MET A 128 18.47 22.32 9.53
CA MET A 128 18.24 23.19 8.38
C MET A 128 18.20 24.65 8.81
N GLU A 129 19.31 25.35 8.57
CA GLU A 129 19.50 26.73 9.03
C GLU A 129 18.42 27.69 8.49
N ASP A 130 18.06 27.60 7.21
CA ASP A 130 17.03 28.45 6.61
C ASP A 130 15.65 28.27 7.29
N LEU A 131 15.32 27.02 7.65
CA LEU A 131 14.06 26.70 8.31
C LEU A 131 14.07 27.19 9.76
N ASP A 132 15.19 27.08 10.46
CA ASP A 132 15.36 27.59 11.83
C ASP A 132 15.24 29.11 11.88
N VAL A 133 15.86 29.81 10.93
CA VAL A 133 15.79 31.27 10.80
C VAL A 133 14.34 31.72 10.55
N LEU A 134 13.59 31.00 9.72
CA LEU A 134 12.18 31.30 9.49
C LEU A 134 11.30 30.95 10.69
N ALA A 135 11.56 29.82 11.36
CA ALA A 135 10.85 29.42 12.57
C ALA A 135 10.96 30.50 13.66
N GLU A 136 12.16 31.03 13.89
CA GLU A 136 12.40 32.11 14.85
C GLU A 136 11.70 33.41 14.44
N LYS A 137 11.88 33.84 13.17
CA LYS A 137 11.29 35.09 12.66
C LYS A 137 9.76 35.09 12.67
N LEU A 138 9.14 33.94 12.41
CA LEU A 138 7.68 33.78 12.37
C LEU A 138 7.10 33.33 13.71
N SER A 139 7.95 33.00 14.70
CA SER A 139 7.54 32.35 15.96
C SER A 139 6.77 31.05 15.73
N PHE A 140 7.18 30.29 14.70
CA PHE A 140 6.57 29.03 14.31
C PHE A 140 7.41 27.84 14.76
N VAL A 141 6.77 26.68 14.83
CA VAL A 141 7.44 25.40 15.07
C VAL A 141 7.41 24.60 13.76
N PRO A 142 8.55 24.07 13.27
CA PRO A 142 8.62 23.36 11.99
C PRO A 142 8.02 21.96 12.11
N ARG A 143 6.69 21.92 12.21
CA ARG A 143 5.90 20.73 12.49
C ARG A 143 4.91 20.46 11.39
N VAL A 144 4.83 19.19 10.99
CA VAL A 144 3.81 18.64 10.11
C VAL A 144 3.08 17.52 10.85
N ASP A 145 1.77 17.51 10.74
CA ASP A 145 0.92 16.42 11.24
C ASP A 145 0.20 15.77 10.04
N LEU A 146 0.18 14.44 10.02
CA LEU A 146 -0.46 13.63 9.00
C LEU A 146 -1.54 12.78 9.63
N ALA A 147 -2.72 12.74 9.01
CA ALA A 147 -3.83 11.92 9.49
C ALA A 147 -4.36 11.00 8.39
N PHE A 148 -4.31 9.70 8.64
CA PHE A 148 -4.80 8.64 7.75
C PHE A 148 -6.05 7.99 8.36
N PRO A 149 -7.16 7.85 7.60
CA PRO A 149 -8.37 7.19 8.09
C PRO A 149 -8.18 5.66 8.03
N CYS A 150 -8.05 5.02 9.20
CA CYS A 150 -7.86 3.57 9.28
C CYS A 150 -9.15 2.78 9.05
N SER A 151 -10.30 3.34 9.43
CA SER A 151 -11.61 2.67 9.40
C SER A 151 -12.35 2.82 8.07
N GLU A 152 -11.87 3.66 7.16
CA GLU A 152 -12.56 3.91 5.89
C GLU A 152 -11.96 3.05 4.78
N GLU A 153 -12.80 2.25 4.11
CA GLU A 153 -12.36 1.43 2.98
C GLU A 153 -12.24 2.20 1.66
N ARG A 154 -12.65 3.47 1.61
CA ARG A 154 -12.53 4.28 0.38
C ARG A 154 -11.27 5.13 0.43
N TYR A 155 -10.64 5.28 -0.73
CA TYR A 155 -9.60 6.27 -0.91
C TYR A 155 -10.20 7.66 -0.71
N SER A 156 -9.66 8.42 0.26
CA SER A 156 -10.05 9.81 0.48
C SER A 156 -8.93 10.72 -0.01
N GLU A 157 -9.29 11.72 -0.81
CA GLU A 157 -8.35 12.75 -1.22
C GLU A 157 -7.94 13.57 0.00
N GLY A 158 -6.66 13.53 0.33
CA GLY A 158 -6.08 14.27 1.43
C GLY A 158 -6.31 15.76 1.30
N ARG A 159 -6.71 16.40 2.40
CA ARG A 159 -7.03 17.83 2.47
C ARG A 159 -6.13 18.56 3.44
N LEU A 160 -5.77 19.79 3.08
CA LEU A 160 -4.93 20.66 3.88
C LEU A 160 -5.68 21.26 5.07
N SER A 161 -4.95 21.39 6.18
CA SER A 161 -5.40 22.04 7.41
C SER A 161 -4.34 23.00 7.93
N CYS A 162 -4.78 24.08 8.56
CA CYS A 162 -3.95 24.93 9.41
C CYS A 162 -4.64 25.01 10.77
N PHE A 163 -4.36 24.01 11.61
CA PHE A 163 -5.07 23.62 12.84
C PHE A 163 -6.52 23.13 12.61
N LEU A 164 -7.28 23.85 11.78
CA LEU A 164 -8.60 23.51 11.29
C LEU A 164 -8.54 23.21 9.77
N PRO A 165 -9.49 22.44 9.22
CA PRO A 165 -9.54 22.16 7.79
C PRO A 165 -9.70 23.46 6.98
N LEU A 166 -8.81 23.68 6.00
CA LEU A 166 -8.98 24.75 5.01
C LEU A 166 -10.16 24.41 4.08
N PRO A 167 -10.85 25.36 3.43
CA PRO A 167 -12.05 25.08 2.61
C PRO A 167 -11.91 23.89 1.65
N ASN A 168 -12.99 23.11 1.48
CA ASN A 168 -13.01 21.93 0.61
C ASN A 168 -13.09 22.33 -0.87
N ASN A 169 -11.97 22.78 -1.42
CA ASN A 169 -11.82 23.13 -2.83
C ASN A 169 -10.60 22.42 -3.41
N GLU A 170 -10.50 22.43 -4.75
CA GLU A 170 -9.44 21.69 -5.46
C GLU A 170 -8.02 22.13 -5.09
N SER A 171 -7.82 23.41 -4.77
CA SER A 171 -6.51 23.94 -4.36
C SER A 171 -6.04 23.42 -2.99
N ASN A 172 -6.97 23.04 -2.10
CA ASN A 172 -6.65 22.48 -0.79
C ASN A 172 -6.61 20.94 -0.76
N LYS A 173 -6.94 20.28 -1.88
CA LYS A 173 -6.84 18.83 -2.04
C LYS A 173 -5.47 18.46 -2.59
N THR A 174 -4.76 17.62 -1.85
CA THR A 174 -3.38 17.21 -2.14
C THR A 174 -3.30 16.03 -3.13
N GLY A 175 -4.30 15.15 -3.12
CA GLY A 175 -4.21 13.85 -3.79
C GLY A 175 -3.31 12.85 -3.03
N LEU A 176 -2.85 13.18 -1.83
CA LEU A 176 -2.22 12.22 -0.91
C LEU A 176 -3.32 11.43 -0.19
N PRO A 177 -3.05 10.20 0.31
CA PRO A 177 -4.03 9.41 1.07
C PRO A 177 -4.21 9.89 2.53
N VAL A 178 -3.67 11.07 2.89
CA VAL A 178 -3.67 11.61 4.25
C VAL A 178 -4.06 13.08 4.27
N HIS A 179 -4.74 13.51 5.32
CA HIS A 179 -4.87 14.94 5.61
C HIS A 179 -3.54 15.47 6.13
N VAL A 180 -3.16 16.66 5.67
CA VAL A 180 -1.89 17.30 6.02
C VAL A 180 -2.19 18.58 6.79
N ASN A 181 -1.58 18.70 7.98
CA ASN A 181 -1.68 19.87 8.82
C ASN A 181 -0.29 20.43 9.13
N ALA A 182 -0.17 21.75 9.08
CA ALA A 182 1.00 22.45 9.61
C ALA A 182 0.61 23.89 9.96
N CYS A 183 1.53 24.62 10.60
CA CYS A 183 1.39 26.06 10.78
C CYS A 183 1.67 26.79 9.46
N PHE A 184 0.78 26.62 8.48
CA PHE A 184 0.94 27.20 7.15
C PHE A 184 0.69 28.71 7.16
N GLY A 185 1.51 29.44 6.40
CA GLY A 185 1.19 30.79 5.99
C GLY A 185 0.02 30.79 5.01
N LEU A 186 -1.03 31.57 5.29
CA LEU A 186 -2.23 31.63 4.47
C LEU A 186 -2.34 32.96 3.72
N THR A 187 -3.15 32.97 2.67
CA THR A 187 -3.59 34.20 2.00
C THR A 187 -4.43 35.08 2.95
N ASP A 188 -4.65 36.36 2.59
CA ASP A 188 -5.36 37.32 3.47
C ASP A 188 -6.79 36.88 3.81
N ASN A 189 -7.48 36.25 2.86
CA ASN A 189 -8.81 35.66 3.08
C ASN A 189 -8.76 34.35 3.89
N ARG A 190 -7.56 33.85 4.22
CA ARG A 190 -7.26 32.63 4.99
C ARG A 190 -7.88 31.35 4.43
N ARG A 191 -8.10 31.31 3.11
CA ARG A 191 -8.71 30.17 2.41
C ARG A 191 -7.71 29.28 1.69
N HIS A 192 -6.51 29.78 1.43
CA HIS A 192 -5.48 29.07 0.67
C HIS A 192 -4.12 29.20 1.34
N ILE A 193 -3.26 28.22 1.10
CA ILE A 193 -1.84 28.28 1.44
C ILE A 193 -1.16 29.30 0.52
N LYS A 194 -0.26 30.10 1.08
CA LYS A 194 0.56 31.04 0.33
C LYS A 194 1.76 30.30 -0.30
N TRP A 195 1.93 30.42 -1.60
CA TRP A 195 3.05 29.80 -2.34
C TRP A 195 3.99 30.87 -2.89
N GLN A 196 5.21 30.48 -3.24
CA GLN A 196 6.13 31.40 -3.89
C GLN A 196 5.71 31.61 -5.34
N GLU A 197 5.53 32.88 -5.71
CA GLU A 197 5.27 33.33 -7.07
C GLU A 197 6.42 34.25 -7.54
N GLU A 198 6.50 34.54 -8.85
CA GLU A 198 7.64 35.24 -9.45
C GLU A 198 7.91 36.62 -8.82
N ASP A 199 6.87 37.30 -8.38
CA ASP A 199 6.88 38.63 -7.75
C ASP A 199 7.00 38.57 -6.21
N GLN A 200 6.85 37.40 -5.59
CA GLN A 200 6.80 37.21 -4.13
C GLN A 200 7.91 36.29 -3.58
N LYS A 201 9.05 36.21 -4.26
CA LYS A 201 10.18 35.32 -3.90
C LYS A 201 10.77 35.52 -2.49
N HIS A 202 10.50 36.66 -1.86
CA HIS A 202 11.00 36.99 -0.51
C HIS A 202 9.91 36.95 0.57
N ASP A 203 8.70 36.48 0.24
CA ASP A 203 7.67 36.31 1.24
C ASP A 203 8.04 35.16 2.21
N LYS A 204 8.25 35.52 3.47
CA LYS A 204 8.69 34.57 4.51
C LYS A 204 7.68 33.45 4.76
N HIS A 205 6.38 33.74 4.66
CA HIS A 205 5.33 32.74 4.84
C HIS A 205 5.29 31.76 3.66
N ALA A 206 5.48 32.24 2.44
CA ALA A 206 5.61 31.39 1.25
C ALA A 206 6.87 30.52 1.31
N MET A 207 8.02 31.09 1.67
CA MET A 207 9.27 30.35 1.88
C MET A 207 9.14 29.27 2.95
N TRP A 208 8.49 29.60 4.07
CA TRP A 208 8.19 28.65 5.14
C TRP A 208 7.36 27.46 4.65
N ASN A 209 6.30 27.72 3.88
CA ASN A 209 5.44 26.67 3.34
C ASN A 209 6.19 25.75 2.37
N GLU A 210 7.02 26.32 1.48
CA GLU A 210 7.85 25.52 0.55
C GLU A 210 8.83 24.61 1.30
N LEU A 211 9.50 25.11 2.34
CA LEU A 211 10.41 24.28 3.14
C LEU A 211 9.67 23.18 3.92
N LEU A 212 8.51 23.50 4.53
CA LEU A 212 7.71 22.49 5.22
C LEU A 212 7.28 21.37 4.26
N VAL A 213 6.76 21.73 3.09
CA VAL A 213 6.20 20.77 2.13
C VAL A 213 7.30 19.98 1.42
N ASN A 214 8.43 20.60 1.08
CA ASN A 214 9.46 19.92 0.29
C ASN A 214 10.55 19.25 1.14
N LYS A 215 10.63 19.53 2.46
CA LYS A 215 11.72 19.02 3.33
C LYS A 215 11.24 18.31 4.59
N VAL A 216 10.13 18.74 5.18
CA VAL A 216 9.62 18.15 6.44
C VAL A 216 8.55 17.11 6.16
N LEU A 217 7.60 17.42 5.27
CA LEU A 217 6.48 16.56 4.95
C LEU A 217 6.90 15.17 4.38
N PRO A 218 7.84 15.06 3.43
CA PRO A 218 8.26 13.75 2.91
C PRO A 218 8.84 12.86 4.02
N LYS A 219 9.71 13.43 4.88
CA LYS A 219 10.27 12.72 6.05
C LYS A 219 9.18 12.26 7.01
N ALA A 220 8.21 13.14 7.31
CA ALA A 220 7.08 12.81 8.18
C ALA A 220 6.23 11.66 7.60
N PHE A 221 6.07 11.64 6.27
CA PHE A 221 5.31 10.59 5.57
C PHE A 221 6.06 9.26 5.61
N VAL A 222 7.38 9.26 5.44
CA VAL A 222 8.24 8.07 5.61
C VAL A 222 8.08 7.49 7.01
N VAL A 223 8.16 8.34 8.05
CA VAL A 223 7.94 7.92 9.44
C VAL A 223 6.55 7.29 9.62
N MET A 224 5.52 7.89 9.04
CA MET A 224 4.15 7.36 9.11
C MET A 224 4.03 5.96 8.47
N ILE A 225 4.66 5.73 7.32
CA ILE A 225 4.67 4.41 6.66
C ILE A 225 5.41 3.38 7.52
N GLN A 226 6.60 3.73 8.04
CA GLN A 226 7.38 2.85 8.90
C GLN A 226 6.65 2.49 10.20
N ASP A 227 6.03 3.47 10.85
CA ASP A 227 5.23 3.25 12.06
C ASP A 227 3.98 2.40 11.76
N ALA A 228 3.34 2.60 10.61
CA ALA A 228 2.23 1.76 10.17
C ALA A 228 2.66 0.30 9.94
N SER A 229 3.85 0.06 9.37
CA SER A 229 4.41 -1.30 9.23
C SER A 229 4.68 -1.94 10.60
N LYS A 230 5.21 -1.19 11.58
CA LYS A 230 5.40 -1.67 12.96
C LYS A 230 4.07 -2.01 13.63
N LEU A 231 3.08 -1.14 13.50
CA LEU A 231 1.72 -1.38 13.99
C LEU A 231 1.08 -2.62 13.36
N CYS A 232 1.40 -2.92 12.11
CA CYS A 232 0.95 -4.13 11.43
C CYS A 232 1.61 -5.40 12.01
N GLN A 233 2.91 -5.35 12.30
CA GLN A 233 3.61 -6.42 13.03
C GLN A 233 2.97 -6.70 14.39
N GLU A 234 2.55 -5.65 15.10
CA GLU A 234 1.83 -5.72 16.38
C GLU A 234 0.34 -6.14 16.25
N SER A 235 -0.14 -6.44 15.03
CA SER A 235 -1.55 -6.78 14.76
C SER A 235 -2.56 -5.67 15.11
N ARG A 236 -2.13 -4.41 15.13
CA ARG A 236 -2.97 -3.23 15.39
C ARG A 236 -3.49 -2.56 14.12
N LEU A 237 -2.86 -2.83 12.98
CA LEU A 237 -3.29 -2.40 11.64
C LEU A 237 -3.22 -3.56 10.65
N PRO A 238 -4.18 -3.69 9.72
CA PRO A 238 -4.07 -4.65 8.64
C PRO A 238 -3.04 -4.17 7.60
N VAL A 239 -2.41 -5.12 6.90
CA VAL A 239 -1.44 -4.83 5.83
C VAL A 239 -2.03 -3.98 4.71
N SER A 240 -3.33 -4.13 4.43
CA SER A 240 -4.06 -3.32 3.46
C SER A 240 -4.05 -1.84 3.80
N SER A 241 -4.14 -1.48 5.09
CA SER A 241 -4.03 -0.09 5.54
C SER A 241 -2.62 0.46 5.31
N VAL A 242 -1.58 -0.35 5.50
CA VAL A 242 -0.18 0.05 5.25
C VAL A 242 0.01 0.40 3.77
N TYR A 243 -0.49 -0.42 2.85
CA TYR A 243 -0.34 -0.15 1.41
C TYR A 243 -1.25 0.95 0.86
N ARG A 244 -2.39 1.21 1.49
CA ARG A 244 -3.23 2.38 1.17
C ARG A 244 -2.62 3.70 1.60
N LEU A 245 -1.72 3.67 2.59
CA LEU A 245 -1.00 4.84 3.03
C LEU A 245 0.02 5.30 1.98
N TRP A 246 0.48 4.42 1.09
CA TRP A 246 1.42 4.81 0.05
C TRP A 246 0.77 5.80 -0.94
N PRO A 247 1.45 6.90 -1.28
CA PRO A 247 0.97 7.81 -2.31
C PRO A 247 0.65 7.07 -3.60
N ASP A 248 -0.44 7.47 -4.26
CA ASP A 248 -0.80 6.95 -5.58
C ASP A 248 -0.73 8.12 -6.57
N ILE A 249 0.29 8.07 -7.42
CA ILE A 249 0.61 9.11 -8.40
C ILE A 249 -0.57 9.33 -9.37
N SER A 250 -1.42 8.33 -9.60
CA SER A 250 -2.56 8.46 -10.50
C SER A 250 -3.59 9.49 -10.02
N HIS A 251 -3.64 9.76 -8.71
CA HIS A 251 -4.53 10.75 -8.09
C HIS A 251 -3.92 12.18 -8.03
N MET A 252 -2.70 12.36 -8.52
CA MET A 252 -1.96 13.63 -8.46
C MET A 252 -1.81 14.31 -9.83
N GLN A 253 -2.69 14.00 -10.77
CA GLN A 253 -2.74 14.66 -12.07
C GLN A 253 -2.95 16.16 -11.87
N HIS A 254 -2.10 16.98 -12.50
CA HIS A 254 -2.09 18.45 -12.37
C HIS A 254 -1.81 18.98 -10.94
N LYS A 255 -1.13 18.17 -10.11
CA LYS A 255 -0.77 18.50 -8.73
C LYS A 255 0.74 18.38 -8.51
N GLU A 256 1.54 19.11 -9.30
CA GLU A 256 3.01 18.94 -9.37
C GLU A 256 3.71 18.97 -8.01
N LYS A 257 3.36 19.93 -7.14
CA LYS A 257 3.95 20.03 -5.79
C LYS A 257 3.75 18.76 -4.94
N TRP A 258 2.57 18.14 -5.04
CA TRP A 258 2.25 16.94 -4.27
C TRP A 258 2.83 15.67 -4.92
N LEU A 259 2.98 15.68 -6.25
CA LEU A 259 3.71 14.67 -6.99
C LEU A 259 5.19 14.64 -6.59
N GLU A 260 5.83 15.81 -6.48
CA GLU A 260 7.22 15.93 -6.00
C GLU A 260 7.37 15.38 -4.58
N VAL A 261 6.43 15.68 -3.69
CA VAL A 261 6.38 15.09 -2.34
C VAL A 261 6.29 13.57 -2.41
N ALA A 262 5.39 13.01 -3.22
CA ALA A 262 5.24 11.56 -3.36
C ALA A 262 6.52 10.89 -3.87
N GLN A 263 7.17 11.49 -4.87
CA GLN A 263 8.44 11.00 -5.41
C GLN A 263 9.55 11.02 -4.36
N ASP A 264 9.69 12.12 -3.61
CA ASP A 264 10.71 12.21 -2.54
C ASP A 264 10.43 11.19 -1.42
N VAL A 265 9.17 10.90 -1.09
CA VAL A 265 8.82 9.82 -0.15
C VAL A 265 9.33 8.47 -0.66
N PHE A 266 9.11 8.13 -1.94
CA PHE A 266 9.60 6.88 -2.51
C PHE A 266 11.12 6.81 -2.53
N ASP A 267 11.78 7.87 -2.98
CA ASP A 267 13.24 7.97 -2.99
C ASP A 267 13.84 7.76 -1.61
N GLN A 268 13.24 8.37 -0.57
CA GLN A 268 13.70 8.21 0.81
C GLN A 268 13.48 6.78 1.33
N LEU A 269 12.31 6.18 1.11
CA LEU A 269 12.02 4.79 1.51
C LEU A 269 13.04 3.82 0.93
N PHE A 270 13.35 3.94 -0.35
CA PHE A 270 14.28 3.05 -1.03
C PHE A 270 15.74 3.35 -0.68
N ARG A 271 16.14 4.63 -0.57
CA ARG A 271 17.49 5.03 -0.18
C ARG A 271 17.84 4.58 1.25
N GLN A 272 16.88 4.62 2.17
CA GLN A 272 17.07 4.16 3.55
C GLN A 272 17.04 2.64 3.69
N ASN A 273 16.78 1.90 2.60
CA ASN A 273 16.56 0.45 2.62
C ASN A 273 15.50 0.08 3.69
N ALA A 274 14.39 0.83 3.74
CA ALA A 274 13.37 0.67 4.75
C ALA A 274 12.62 -0.66 4.59
N ALA A 275 12.37 -1.36 5.70
CA ALA A 275 11.60 -2.60 5.72
C ALA A 275 10.09 -2.31 5.66
N VAL A 276 9.56 -2.13 4.44
CA VAL A 276 8.19 -1.65 4.20
C VAL A 276 7.39 -2.52 3.22
N LEU A 277 7.95 -3.62 2.73
CA LEU A 277 7.25 -4.60 1.87
C LEU A 277 6.90 -5.86 2.67
N SER A 278 5.63 -6.20 2.77
CA SER A 278 5.15 -7.36 3.52
C SER A 278 5.48 -8.67 2.81
N LEU A 279 5.92 -9.67 3.59
CA LEU A 279 6.12 -11.03 3.10
C LEU A 279 4.78 -11.72 2.83
N ALA A 280 4.67 -12.39 1.70
CA ALA A 280 3.48 -13.15 1.29
C ALA A 280 3.16 -14.33 2.22
N LYS A 281 4.13 -14.77 3.03
CA LYS A 281 3.98 -15.91 3.94
C LYS A 281 3.05 -15.63 5.11
N ASP A 282 3.16 -14.45 5.71
CA ASP A 282 2.48 -14.11 6.97
C ASP A 282 1.84 -12.72 6.98
N GLU A 283 2.11 -11.89 5.96
CA GLU A 283 1.65 -10.50 5.83
C GLU A 283 1.96 -9.59 7.02
N ARG A 284 2.79 -10.05 7.96
CA ARG A 284 3.15 -9.35 9.19
C ARG A 284 4.59 -8.91 9.16
N TRP A 285 5.48 -9.72 8.59
CA TRP A 285 6.88 -9.37 8.52
C TRP A 285 7.15 -8.50 7.29
N PHE A 286 7.89 -7.42 7.49
CA PHE A 286 8.26 -6.49 6.43
C PHE A 286 9.75 -6.58 6.14
N ILE A 287 10.09 -6.50 4.86
CA ILE A 287 11.47 -6.56 4.37
C ILE A 287 11.76 -5.39 3.42
N PRO A 288 13.03 -5.02 3.25
CA PRO A 288 13.40 -3.99 2.31
C PRO A 288 13.36 -4.46 0.85
N LEU A 289 13.29 -3.51 -0.08
CA LEU A 289 13.25 -3.79 -1.53
C LEU A 289 14.47 -4.59 -2.01
N SER A 290 15.64 -4.40 -1.40
CA SER A 290 16.88 -5.12 -1.75
C SER A 290 16.81 -6.64 -1.52
N ASP A 291 16.01 -7.05 -0.54
CA ASP A 291 15.82 -8.44 -0.14
C ASP A 291 14.55 -9.06 -0.72
N ALA A 292 13.64 -8.23 -1.23
CA ALA A 292 12.34 -8.63 -1.76
C ALA A 292 12.44 -9.31 -3.13
N ILE A 293 11.57 -10.31 -3.34
CA ILE A 293 11.31 -10.94 -4.62
C ILE A 293 9.89 -10.58 -5.03
N ILE A 294 9.75 -9.89 -6.15
CA ILE A 294 8.48 -9.37 -6.64
C ILE A 294 7.87 -10.36 -7.65
N PRO A 295 6.56 -10.68 -7.55
CA PRO A 295 5.86 -11.43 -8.58
C PRO A 295 6.02 -10.75 -9.96
N SER A 296 6.37 -11.52 -10.99
CA SER A 296 6.42 -11.00 -12.35
C SER A 296 5.01 -10.86 -12.91
N ASN A 297 4.61 -9.64 -13.29
CA ASN A 297 3.34 -9.35 -13.98
C ASN A 297 3.37 -9.80 -15.46
N GLY A 298 3.87 -11.01 -15.73
CA GLY A 298 3.89 -11.58 -17.09
C GLY A 298 2.49 -12.02 -17.56
N LEU A 299 2.38 -12.30 -18.86
CA LEU A 299 1.20 -12.87 -19.55
C LEU A 299 0.95 -14.35 -19.16
N VAL A 300 0.94 -14.64 -17.87
CA VAL A 300 0.79 -15.99 -17.34
C VAL A 300 -0.60 -16.12 -16.71
N SER A 301 -1.23 -17.30 -16.79
CA SER A 301 -2.54 -17.52 -16.17
C SER A 301 -2.47 -17.33 -14.65
N THR A 302 -3.56 -16.87 -14.04
CA THR A 302 -3.68 -16.66 -12.59
C THR A 302 -3.33 -17.91 -11.80
N ASP A 303 -3.68 -19.10 -12.30
CA ASP A 303 -3.38 -20.37 -11.66
C ASP A 303 -1.86 -20.64 -11.58
N ILE A 304 -1.12 -20.27 -12.63
CA ILE A 304 0.33 -20.42 -12.65
C ILE A 304 0.98 -19.45 -11.68
N VAL A 305 0.54 -18.19 -11.66
CA VAL A 305 1.04 -17.19 -10.70
C VAL A 305 0.82 -17.71 -9.28
N ASN A 306 -0.40 -18.13 -8.93
CA ASN A 306 -0.74 -18.66 -7.61
C ASN A 306 0.08 -19.91 -7.25
N ALA A 307 0.35 -20.81 -8.21
CA ALA A 307 1.16 -22.01 -7.97
C ALA A 307 2.64 -21.65 -7.72
N VAL A 308 3.19 -20.69 -8.46
CA VAL A 308 4.56 -20.20 -8.28
C VAL A 308 4.69 -19.48 -6.94
N GLU A 309 3.74 -18.62 -6.58
CA GLU A 309 3.74 -17.91 -5.29
C GLU A 309 3.70 -18.88 -4.11
N ARG A 310 2.74 -19.83 -4.11
CA ARG A 310 2.66 -20.87 -3.07
C ARG A 310 3.94 -21.70 -2.97
N THR A 311 4.55 -22.02 -4.10
CA THR A 311 5.83 -22.74 -4.15
C THR A 311 6.94 -21.95 -3.46
N LEU A 312 7.13 -20.68 -3.82
CA LEU A 312 8.16 -19.82 -3.25
C LEU A 312 7.97 -19.60 -1.73
N VAL A 313 6.71 -19.39 -1.31
CA VAL A 313 6.35 -19.28 0.12
C VAL A 313 6.68 -20.56 0.89
N SER A 314 6.40 -21.75 0.31
CA SER A 314 6.69 -23.05 0.95
C SER A 314 8.18 -23.32 1.17
N TYR A 315 9.04 -22.74 0.32
CA TYR A 315 10.49 -22.82 0.45
C TYR A 315 11.10 -21.68 1.28
N GLY A 316 10.29 -20.73 1.71
CA GLY A 316 10.73 -19.62 2.57
C GLY A 316 11.52 -18.56 1.81
N GLU A 317 11.27 -18.40 0.51
CA GLU A 317 11.83 -17.28 -0.26
C GLU A 317 11.13 -15.97 0.16
N ASN A 318 11.85 -14.85 0.02
CA ASN A 318 11.41 -13.50 0.36
C ASN A 318 10.39 -12.93 -0.65
N LEU A 319 9.36 -13.71 -1.00
CA LEU A 319 8.28 -13.27 -1.85
C LEU A 319 7.45 -12.21 -1.11
N VAL A 320 7.24 -11.07 -1.76
CA VAL A 320 6.41 -9.98 -1.22
C VAL A 320 5.06 -9.89 -1.92
N THR A 321 4.03 -9.50 -1.18
CA THR A 321 2.71 -9.18 -1.74
C THR A 321 2.58 -7.67 -1.84
N VAL A 322 2.46 -7.12 -3.05
CA VAL A 322 2.37 -5.66 -3.26
C VAL A 322 1.11 -5.30 -4.05
N SER A 323 0.48 -4.19 -3.68
CA SER A 323 -0.64 -3.62 -4.44
C SER A 323 -0.15 -2.89 -5.71
N ALA A 324 -1.08 -2.65 -6.64
CA ALA A 324 -0.74 -2.04 -7.94
C ALA A 324 -0.12 -0.63 -7.82
N ASN A 325 -0.60 0.18 -6.87
CA ASN A 325 -0.04 1.51 -6.60
C ASN A 325 1.41 1.43 -6.08
N VAL A 326 1.69 0.49 -5.16
CA VAL A 326 3.04 0.25 -4.64
C VAL A 326 3.97 -0.29 -5.74
N MET A 327 3.49 -1.20 -6.59
CA MET A 327 4.25 -1.67 -7.75
C MET A 327 4.63 -0.52 -8.68
N THR A 328 3.69 0.40 -8.95
CA THR A 328 3.93 1.57 -9.79
C THR A 328 4.98 2.50 -9.15
N ALA A 329 4.93 2.69 -7.83
CA ALA A 329 5.94 3.45 -7.09
C ALA A 329 7.33 2.82 -7.19
N ILE A 330 7.43 1.49 -7.02
CA ILE A 330 8.69 0.75 -7.17
C ILE A 330 9.23 0.92 -8.59
N MET A 331 8.42 0.71 -9.63
CA MET A 331 8.89 0.78 -11.01
C MET A 331 9.28 2.19 -11.47
N SER A 332 8.66 3.23 -10.89
CA SER A 332 8.94 4.63 -11.26
C SER A 332 10.14 5.24 -10.53
N SER A 333 10.38 4.85 -9.28
CA SER A 333 11.31 5.56 -8.38
C SER A 333 12.47 4.70 -7.87
N SER A 334 12.46 3.38 -8.10
CA SER A 334 13.61 2.56 -7.70
C SER A 334 14.82 2.82 -8.59
N HIS A 335 15.93 3.27 -7.99
CA HIS A 335 17.23 3.36 -8.67
C HIS A 335 17.87 1.98 -8.94
N THR A 336 17.23 0.91 -8.50
CA THR A 336 17.69 -0.48 -8.63
C THR A 336 16.60 -1.33 -9.24
N THR A 337 16.93 -2.16 -10.23
CA THR A 337 15.97 -3.13 -10.77
C THR A 337 15.56 -4.13 -9.68
N PRO A 338 14.28 -4.18 -9.27
CA PRO A 338 13.84 -5.11 -8.24
C PRO A 338 14.05 -6.56 -8.71
N LYS A 339 14.38 -7.46 -7.78
CA LYS A 339 14.45 -8.89 -8.10
C LYS A 339 13.05 -9.38 -8.41
N GLN A 340 12.83 -9.86 -9.62
CA GLN A 340 11.55 -10.41 -10.06
C GLN A 340 11.60 -11.94 -10.12
N VAL A 341 10.45 -12.57 -9.96
CA VAL A 341 10.30 -14.02 -10.14
C VAL A 341 10.53 -14.39 -11.61
N SER A 342 11.65 -15.02 -11.92
CA SER A 342 11.93 -15.54 -13.26
C SER A 342 11.87 -17.07 -13.31
N PRO A 343 11.65 -17.67 -14.49
CA PRO A 343 11.75 -19.12 -14.66
C PRO A 343 13.10 -19.68 -14.18
N GLY A 344 14.21 -19.00 -14.47
CA GLY A 344 15.55 -19.37 -14.01
C GLY A 344 15.72 -19.30 -12.49
N PHE A 345 15.19 -18.26 -11.86
CA PHE A 345 15.18 -18.15 -10.41
C PHE A 345 14.42 -19.33 -9.77
N LEU A 346 13.22 -19.63 -10.27
CA LEU A 346 12.42 -20.74 -9.74
C LEU A 346 13.12 -22.08 -9.95
N ARG A 347 13.73 -22.34 -11.12
CA ARG A 347 14.54 -23.56 -11.34
C ARG A 347 15.64 -23.71 -10.30
N GLY A 348 16.37 -22.64 -9.99
CA GLY A 348 17.40 -22.63 -8.96
C GLY A 348 16.87 -22.98 -7.56
N VAL A 349 15.73 -22.40 -7.17
CA VAL A 349 15.05 -22.71 -5.89
C VAL A 349 14.64 -24.18 -5.82
N LEU A 350 14.08 -24.72 -6.90
CA LEU A 350 13.62 -26.12 -6.95
C LEU A 350 14.78 -27.11 -6.94
N LEU A 351 15.88 -26.82 -7.64
CA LEU A 351 17.09 -27.66 -7.64
C LEU A 351 17.75 -27.70 -6.25
N ARG A 352 17.76 -26.58 -5.53
CA ARG A 352 18.33 -26.49 -4.18
C ARG A 352 17.52 -27.26 -3.13
N ASN A 353 16.19 -27.21 -3.23
CA ASN A 353 15.30 -27.66 -2.15
C ASN A 353 14.52 -28.96 -2.47
N GLY A 354 14.55 -29.42 -3.72
CA GLY A 354 13.75 -30.55 -4.20
C GLY A 354 12.29 -30.16 -4.48
N LEU A 355 11.43 -31.17 -4.56
CA LEU A 355 10.02 -31.05 -5.00
C LEU A 355 9.00 -31.56 -3.98
N GLN A 356 9.44 -31.82 -2.74
CA GLN A 356 8.64 -32.48 -1.72
C GLN A 356 7.55 -31.58 -1.11
N ARG A 357 7.75 -30.26 -1.13
CA ARG A 357 6.80 -29.29 -0.54
C ARG A 357 5.73 -28.79 -1.52
N ILE A 358 5.78 -29.23 -2.79
CA ILE A 358 4.89 -28.74 -3.84
C ILE A 358 3.75 -29.74 -4.05
N ALA A 359 2.51 -29.23 -4.01
CA ALA A 359 1.31 -29.99 -4.27
C ALA A 359 1.28 -30.53 -5.71
N LYS A 360 0.65 -31.68 -5.95
CA LYS A 360 0.70 -32.35 -7.27
C LYS A 360 0.09 -31.48 -8.37
N GLU A 361 -0.95 -30.73 -8.01
CA GLU A 361 -1.71 -29.82 -8.87
C GLU A 361 -0.83 -28.64 -9.31
N ASP A 362 0.02 -28.15 -8.41
CA ASP A 362 0.90 -27.02 -8.65
C ASP A 362 2.10 -27.39 -9.54
N LYS A 363 2.55 -28.65 -9.50
CA LYS A 363 3.71 -29.10 -10.29
C LYS A 363 3.53 -28.87 -11.78
N LEU A 364 2.30 -29.01 -12.31
CA LEU A 364 2.03 -28.78 -13.74
C LEU A 364 2.12 -27.29 -14.09
N CYS A 365 1.59 -26.43 -13.23
CA CYS A 365 1.66 -24.98 -13.39
C CYS A 365 3.12 -24.47 -13.28
N VAL A 366 3.84 -24.97 -12.28
CA VAL A 366 5.27 -24.71 -12.08
C VAL A 366 6.07 -25.20 -13.30
N LEU A 367 5.74 -26.36 -13.87
CA LEU A 367 6.38 -26.88 -15.08
C LEU A 367 6.26 -25.90 -16.24
N GLU A 368 5.03 -25.48 -16.52
CA GLU A 368 4.75 -24.57 -17.63
C GLU A 368 5.50 -23.25 -17.44
N PHE A 369 5.55 -22.73 -16.22
CA PHE A 369 6.31 -21.53 -15.89
C PHE A 369 7.81 -21.71 -16.13
N VAL A 370 8.43 -22.77 -15.60
CA VAL A 370 9.89 -22.99 -15.75
C VAL A 370 10.30 -23.32 -17.18
N LEU A 371 9.37 -23.70 -18.06
CA LEU A 371 9.62 -23.95 -19.47
C LEU A 371 9.49 -22.71 -20.36
N SER A 372 8.88 -21.64 -19.85
CA SER A 372 8.44 -20.48 -20.64
C SER A 372 9.57 -19.65 -21.26
N ASP A 373 10.76 -19.65 -20.66
CA ASP A 373 11.92 -18.90 -21.17
C ASP A 373 12.77 -19.69 -22.18
N GLY A 374 12.43 -20.94 -22.47
CA GLY A 374 13.13 -21.78 -23.44
C GLY A 374 14.55 -22.21 -23.05
N ASN A 375 14.99 -21.94 -21.82
CA ASN A 375 16.31 -22.33 -21.31
C ASN A 375 16.26 -23.73 -20.67
N TYR A 376 15.96 -24.72 -21.50
CA TYR A 376 15.70 -26.09 -21.05
C TYR A 376 16.91 -26.79 -20.40
N LYS A 377 18.14 -26.34 -20.66
CA LYS A 377 19.36 -26.99 -20.11
C LYS A 377 19.41 -26.93 -18.59
N GLU A 378 18.86 -25.87 -18.00
CA GLU A 378 18.82 -25.67 -16.54
C GLU A 378 17.82 -26.57 -15.82
N LEU A 379 17.03 -27.38 -16.55
CA LEU A 379 16.13 -28.36 -15.96
C LEU A 379 16.86 -29.62 -15.47
N GLN A 380 18.13 -29.80 -15.84
CA GLN A 380 18.90 -31.01 -15.54
C GLN A 380 18.79 -31.42 -14.07
N GLY A 381 18.30 -32.64 -13.83
CA GLY A 381 18.13 -33.22 -12.49
C GLY A 381 16.81 -32.87 -11.79
N LEU A 382 15.96 -32.04 -12.38
CA LEU A 382 14.69 -31.64 -11.79
C LEU A 382 13.59 -32.69 -12.03
N GLN A 383 12.98 -33.22 -10.96
CA GLN A 383 11.96 -34.28 -11.01
C GLN A 383 10.55 -33.76 -11.33
N LEU A 384 10.39 -33.05 -12.45
CA LEU A 384 9.18 -32.28 -12.76
C LEU A 384 8.49 -32.73 -14.05
N LEU A 385 8.93 -33.82 -14.68
CA LEU A 385 8.37 -34.33 -15.93
C LEU A 385 7.20 -35.29 -15.66
N PRO A 386 5.93 -34.91 -15.93
CA PRO A 386 4.77 -35.68 -15.52
C PRO A 386 4.45 -36.80 -16.50
N LEU A 387 4.18 -37.99 -15.97
CA LEU A 387 3.78 -39.17 -16.73
C LEU A 387 2.27 -39.45 -16.62
N SER A 388 1.79 -40.30 -17.51
CA SER A 388 0.37 -40.70 -17.59
C SER A 388 -0.09 -41.54 -16.40
N ASP A 389 0.84 -42.15 -15.65
CA ASP A 389 0.56 -42.86 -14.40
C ASP A 389 0.47 -41.90 -13.19
N GLY A 390 0.69 -40.60 -13.41
CA GLY A 390 0.67 -39.57 -12.39
C GLY A 390 1.98 -39.41 -11.60
N SER A 391 3.02 -40.18 -11.93
CA SER A 391 4.38 -40.02 -11.40
C SER A 391 5.13 -38.89 -12.10
N PHE A 392 6.25 -38.47 -11.51
CA PHE A 392 7.14 -37.44 -12.07
C PHE A 392 8.55 -38.01 -12.23
N ARG A 393 9.15 -37.79 -13.41
CA ARG A 393 10.52 -38.17 -13.75
C ARG A 393 11.46 -36.98 -13.75
N SER A 394 12.76 -37.28 -13.67
CA SER A 394 13.80 -36.26 -13.70
C SER A 394 14.18 -35.92 -15.13
N PHE A 395 14.46 -34.65 -15.39
CA PHE A 395 15.08 -34.25 -16.66
C PHE A 395 16.54 -34.71 -16.67
N THR A 396 16.78 -35.94 -17.13
CA THR A 396 18.14 -36.49 -17.29
C THR A 396 18.27 -37.31 -18.58
N ASN A 397 19.48 -37.79 -18.87
CA ASN A 397 19.76 -38.67 -20.01
C ASN A 397 19.72 -40.16 -19.65
N ARG A 398 19.26 -40.53 -18.44
CA ARG A 398 19.20 -41.93 -17.99
C ARG A 398 18.02 -42.65 -18.65
N GLU A 399 18.19 -43.94 -18.96
CA GLU A 399 17.11 -44.74 -19.58
C GLU A 399 15.87 -44.85 -18.67
N GLU A 400 16.05 -44.89 -17.35
CA GLU A 400 14.96 -44.91 -16.36
C GLU A 400 14.09 -43.65 -16.38
N ASP A 401 14.62 -42.53 -16.87
CA ASP A 401 13.93 -41.23 -16.97
C ASP A 401 13.24 -41.02 -18.32
N THR A 402 13.18 -42.05 -19.17
CA THR A 402 12.62 -41.92 -20.54
C THR A 402 11.16 -41.48 -20.53
N ALA A 403 10.83 -40.43 -21.29
CA ALA A 403 9.44 -40.00 -21.48
C ALA A 403 9.10 -39.89 -22.96
N LEU A 404 7.90 -40.37 -23.32
CA LEU A 404 7.39 -40.40 -24.69
C LEU A 404 6.33 -39.33 -24.88
N ILE A 405 6.43 -38.58 -25.97
CA ILE A 405 5.46 -37.59 -26.42
C ILE A 405 4.78 -38.14 -27.67
N ASP A 406 3.48 -38.38 -27.58
CA ASP A 406 2.68 -38.81 -28.72
C ASP A 406 2.39 -37.66 -29.70
N SER A 407 2.15 -38.04 -30.95
CA SER A 407 1.80 -37.11 -32.04
C SER A 407 0.51 -37.57 -32.72
N LYS A 408 -0.04 -36.72 -33.59
CA LYS A 408 -1.24 -37.09 -34.37
C LYS A 408 -0.96 -38.27 -35.32
N GLU A 409 0.26 -38.33 -35.86
CA GLU A 409 0.70 -39.39 -36.77
C GLU A 409 1.04 -40.68 -36.02
N PHE A 410 1.57 -40.56 -34.80
CA PHE A 410 1.98 -41.68 -33.96
C PHE A 410 1.33 -41.57 -32.58
N PRO A 411 0.05 -41.96 -32.45
CA PRO A 411 -0.69 -41.87 -31.19
C PRO A 411 -0.18 -42.92 -30.19
N ARG A 412 -0.31 -42.60 -28.89
CA ARG A 412 0.07 -43.50 -27.78
C ARG A 412 -0.63 -44.87 -27.79
N THR A 413 -1.76 -44.98 -28.49
CA THR A 413 -2.49 -46.25 -28.69
C THR A 413 -1.68 -47.30 -29.44
N LEU A 414 -0.65 -46.91 -30.20
CA LEU A 414 0.26 -47.82 -30.88
C LEU A 414 1.19 -48.58 -29.92
N LEU A 415 1.37 -48.09 -28.68
CA LEU A 415 2.25 -48.70 -27.67
C LEU A 415 1.50 -48.89 -26.34
N PRO A 416 0.48 -49.77 -26.29
CA PRO A 416 -0.39 -49.92 -25.12
C PRO A 416 0.33 -50.41 -23.86
N CYS A 417 1.44 -51.12 -24.00
CA CYS A 417 2.26 -51.62 -22.89
C CYS A 417 3.21 -50.55 -22.32
N CYS A 418 3.44 -49.45 -23.04
CA CYS A 418 4.34 -48.36 -22.64
C CYS A 418 3.60 -47.16 -22.02
N LYS A 419 2.34 -47.32 -21.60
CA LYS A 419 1.51 -46.23 -21.05
C LYS A 419 2.20 -45.42 -19.95
N HIS A 420 2.96 -46.09 -19.08
CA HIS A 420 3.72 -45.47 -18.00
C HIS A 420 4.86 -44.56 -18.48
N LEU A 421 5.36 -44.73 -19.71
CA LEU A 421 6.40 -43.87 -20.30
C LEU A 421 5.85 -42.61 -20.95
N PHE A 422 4.55 -42.55 -21.25
CA PHE A 422 3.97 -41.39 -21.93
C PHE A 422 3.77 -40.21 -20.98
N ILE A 423 4.04 -39.00 -21.47
CA ILE A 423 3.73 -37.77 -20.72
C ILE A 423 2.24 -37.67 -20.40
N SER A 424 1.92 -37.03 -19.26
CA SER A 424 0.55 -36.87 -18.77
C SER A 424 -0.39 -36.23 -19.81
N ASN A 425 -1.66 -36.62 -19.77
CA ASN A 425 -2.67 -36.03 -20.62
C ASN A 425 -3.15 -34.66 -20.16
N ASP A 426 -2.99 -34.37 -18.87
CA ASP A 426 -3.53 -33.18 -18.18
C ASP A 426 -2.72 -31.91 -18.46
N LEU A 427 -1.70 -32.00 -19.31
CA LEU A 427 -0.85 -30.89 -19.72
C LEU A 427 -1.58 -29.94 -20.67
N SER A 428 -1.43 -28.63 -20.41
CA SER A 428 -1.87 -27.58 -21.34
C SER A 428 -1.23 -27.72 -22.72
N SER A 429 -1.86 -27.16 -23.75
CA SER A 429 -1.31 -27.11 -25.11
C SER A 429 0.03 -26.37 -25.16
N THR A 430 0.17 -25.30 -24.37
CA THR A 430 1.39 -24.51 -24.23
C THR A 430 2.52 -25.35 -23.64
N CYS A 431 2.29 -26.01 -22.51
CA CYS A 431 3.28 -26.86 -21.85
C CYS A 431 3.72 -28.03 -22.75
N ARG A 432 2.78 -28.69 -23.44
CA ARG A 432 3.10 -29.73 -24.44
C ARG A 432 3.98 -29.20 -25.57
N THR A 433 3.75 -27.97 -26.02
CA THR A 433 4.55 -27.33 -27.07
C THR A 433 5.98 -27.10 -26.59
N TYR A 434 6.15 -26.61 -25.36
CA TYR A 434 7.49 -26.45 -24.78
C TYR A 434 8.23 -27.78 -24.64
N LEU A 435 7.55 -28.84 -24.18
CA LEU A 435 8.15 -30.18 -24.09
C LEU A 435 8.54 -30.75 -25.47
N LYS A 436 7.73 -30.50 -26.51
CA LYS A 436 8.11 -30.86 -27.89
C LYS A 436 9.31 -30.08 -28.39
N ASN A 437 9.39 -28.78 -28.09
CA ASN A 437 10.55 -27.96 -28.45
C ASN A 437 11.83 -28.44 -27.75
N LEU A 438 11.72 -28.82 -26.47
CA LEU A 438 12.79 -29.44 -25.68
C LEU A 438 13.24 -30.77 -26.31
N ALA A 439 12.31 -31.66 -26.64
CA ALA A 439 12.61 -32.95 -27.26
C ALA A 439 13.25 -32.79 -28.65
N SER A 440 12.79 -31.83 -29.45
CA SER A 440 13.34 -31.54 -30.78
C SER A 440 14.79 -31.03 -30.74
N ARG A 441 15.22 -30.48 -29.60
CA ARG A 441 16.61 -30.06 -29.35
C ARG A 441 17.50 -31.21 -28.85
N ASN A 442 16.99 -32.44 -28.79
CA ASN A 442 17.67 -33.63 -28.25
C ASN A 442 18.17 -33.42 -26.80
N LEU A 443 17.39 -32.70 -25.99
CA LEU A 443 17.68 -32.50 -24.58
C LEU A 443 16.93 -33.53 -23.73
N PHE A 444 17.67 -34.21 -22.84
CA PHE A 444 17.14 -35.27 -21.95
C PHE A 444 16.55 -36.47 -22.72
N LYS A 445 16.16 -37.53 -22.01
CA LYS A 445 15.49 -38.70 -22.60
C LYS A 445 14.00 -38.46 -22.85
N VAL A 446 13.66 -37.31 -23.43
CA VAL A 446 12.31 -36.95 -23.84
C VAL A 446 12.19 -37.11 -25.35
N ILE A 447 11.34 -38.02 -25.81
CA ILE A 447 11.31 -38.48 -27.20
C ILE A 447 9.93 -38.22 -27.81
N ILE A 448 9.89 -37.55 -28.96
CA ILE A 448 8.69 -37.45 -29.78
C ILE A 448 8.55 -38.75 -30.56
N LEU A 449 7.38 -39.39 -30.50
CA LEU A 449 7.13 -40.65 -31.19
C LEU A 449 7.23 -40.45 -32.71
N ASP A 450 8.08 -41.30 -33.31
CA ASP A 450 8.22 -41.48 -34.75
C ASP A 450 8.15 -42.98 -35.11
N ALA A 451 8.20 -43.28 -36.42
CA ALA A 451 8.14 -44.65 -36.90
C ALA A 451 9.26 -45.54 -36.33
N ALA A 452 10.48 -45.01 -36.18
CA ALA A 452 11.62 -45.76 -35.68
C ALA A 452 11.45 -46.13 -34.19
N CYS A 453 10.92 -45.20 -33.39
CA CYS A 453 10.61 -45.43 -31.99
C CYS A 453 9.53 -46.50 -31.82
N VAL A 454 8.46 -46.46 -32.61
CA VAL A 454 7.39 -47.47 -32.56
C VAL A 454 7.96 -48.86 -32.83
N VAL A 455 8.79 -49.02 -33.86
CA VAL A 455 9.47 -50.30 -34.18
C VAL A 455 10.41 -50.74 -33.05
N LYS A 456 11.18 -49.81 -32.47
CA LYS A 456 12.11 -50.12 -31.37
C LYS A 456 11.38 -50.63 -30.14
N TYR A 457 10.31 -49.95 -29.72
CA TYR A 457 9.57 -50.33 -28.52
C TYR A 457 8.71 -51.58 -28.74
N THR A 458 8.15 -51.80 -29.93
CA THR A 458 7.47 -53.08 -30.26
C THR A 458 8.45 -54.26 -30.30
N ARG A 459 9.65 -54.11 -30.88
CA ARG A 459 10.67 -55.19 -30.86
C ARG A 459 11.19 -55.52 -29.45
N ARG A 460 11.34 -54.51 -28.58
CA ARG A 460 11.66 -54.74 -27.16
C ARG A 460 10.58 -55.57 -26.46
N MET A 461 9.32 -55.48 -26.90
CA MET A 461 8.24 -56.31 -26.36
C MET A 461 8.41 -57.78 -26.77
N ASP A 462 8.68 -58.05 -28.05
CA ASP A 462 8.89 -59.43 -28.55
C ASP A 462 10.04 -60.13 -27.83
N SER A 463 11.09 -59.40 -27.45
CA SER A 463 12.24 -59.95 -26.71
C SER A 463 11.94 -60.20 -25.24
N SER A 464 11.14 -59.35 -24.58
CA SER A 464 10.73 -59.57 -23.17
C SER A 464 9.69 -60.69 -22.99
N VAL A 465 8.92 -61.02 -24.03
CA VAL A 465 7.98 -62.17 -23.99
C VAL A 465 8.74 -63.50 -24.12
N LEU A 466 9.91 -63.51 -24.75
CA LEU A 466 10.76 -64.70 -24.91
C LEU A 466 11.60 -65.05 -23.67
N GLU A 467 11.78 -64.13 -22.71
CA GLU A 467 12.51 -64.40 -21.46
C GLU A 467 11.63 -64.97 -20.32
N VAL A 468 10.30 -65.03 -20.50
CA VAL A 468 9.35 -65.59 -19.52
C VAL A 468 8.70 -66.89 -20.03
N SER A 469 9.28 -67.52 -21.06
CA SER A 469 8.82 -68.80 -21.62
C SER A 469 9.65 -69.97 -21.12
#